data_AF-A0A934ZR84-F1
#
_entry.id   AF-A0A934ZR84-F1
#
_cell.length_a   1.000
_cell.length_b   1.000
_cell.length_c   1.000
_cell.angle_alpha   90.00
_cell.angle_beta   90.00
_cell.angle_gamma   90.00
#
_symmetry.space_group_name_H-M   'P 1'
#
loop_
_entity.id
_entity.type
_entity.pdbx_description
1 polymer ?
#
loop_
_entity_poly.entity_id
_entity_poly.type
_entity_poly.pdbx_seq_one_letter_code
_entity_poly.pdbx_strand_id
1 'polypeptide(L)'
;MARGARALAWARIVAGTAALCSACAEVRPVASVAPTFERDVRPALEARCGQCHGARRPAAGWSASRFTDVIACIPGSTDGGVPDAGAWPSRLAAALARPDHQGLLDDAQRALIARWIAGGAPAARGAMHPPGFSDPRSADFHARALRSQRWAPMLDATRAEACGRCHEGSPTRPAGVTGAAGDAPSCTSCHEQPGGPLSCGTCHGDGERATPPRDPCLFPGTSPSAGAHEAHLRASPLHASPFTCETCHPSRTTDFTGSHGDGVVDLAFDAERAGDGGTYDPATRTCTVGCHRQGGARPTPAWNELGPMRCNDCHSSPPANHPRGECVACHAEPDATGSALRPGPLHLNARVDLGNGNGTCTACHGRTGDTEPWPETGSHAAHRAPSGGAPVACATCHTVPARTEDPSHFEAAPRASVRLTGAAGARGARPMYDTTTRSCAEVACHGAGLAGTRADVPTWGDPSGVARRCGQCHGVPPAPPHTQRTDCASLICHGGEVGLTPSGPVITAAGRALHQNGVIDYVGARP
;
A
#
# COMPACT_ATOMS: atom_id res chain seq x y z
N MET A 1 113.41 -34.76 13.60
CA MET A 1 112.87 -34.51 12.25
C MET A 1 111.36 -34.67 12.31
N ALA A 2 110.59 -33.61 12.01
CA ALA A 2 109.20 -33.62 11.51
C ALA A 2 108.55 -32.24 11.79
N ARG A 3 109.01 -31.23 11.05
CA ARG A 3 108.21 -30.03 10.78
C ARG A 3 107.32 -30.37 9.59
N GLY A 4 106.01 -30.15 9.71
CA GLY A 4 105.11 -30.10 8.55
C GLY A 4 103.83 -30.90 8.71
N ALA A 5 102.78 -30.27 9.25
CA ALA A 5 101.37 -30.63 8.99
C ALA A 5 100.34 -29.64 9.60
N ARG A 6 100.70 -28.40 9.96
CA ARG A 6 99.77 -27.44 10.60
C ARG A 6 99.18 -26.36 9.68
N ALA A 7 99.38 -26.44 8.36
CA ALA A 7 98.97 -25.40 7.43
C ALA A 7 97.66 -25.66 6.64
N LEU A 8 97.00 -26.82 6.79
CA LEU A 8 95.85 -27.19 5.93
C LEU A 8 94.47 -27.23 6.62
N ALA A 9 94.40 -27.00 7.94
CA ALA A 9 93.12 -27.06 8.66
C ALA A 9 92.38 -25.71 8.77
N TRP A 10 93.08 -24.58 8.59
CA TRP A 10 92.48 -23.25 8.78
C TRP A 10 91.81 -22.68 7.51
N ALA A 11 92.15 -23.19 6.32
CA ALA A 11 91.57 -22.72 5.06
C ALA A 11 90.14 -23.27 4.79
N ARG A 12 89.71 -24.33 5.48
CA ARG A 12 88.37 -24.92 5.30
C ARG A 12 87.31 -24.38 6.26
N ILE A 13 87.71 -23.72 7.35
CA ILE A 13 86.75 -23.16 8.33
C ILE A 13 86.33 -21.74 7.94
N VAL A 14 87.19 -20.97 7.27
CA VAL A 14 86.83 -19.61 6.81
C VAL A 14 85.92 -19.63 5.57
N ALA A 15 86.02 -20.65 4.72
CA ALA A 15 85.13 -20.81 3.55
C ALA A 15 83.72 -21.30 3.93
N GLY A 16 83.57 -22.03 5.04
CA GLY A 16 82.27 -22.53 5.51
C GLY A 16 81.42 -21.46 6.22
N THR A 17 82.05 -20.53 6.96
CA THR A 17 81.34 -19.44 7.64
C THR A 17 80.94 -18.29 6.73
N ALA A 18 81.68 -18.04 5.63
CA ALA A 18 81.25 -17.08 4.61
C ALA A 18 80.00 -17.57 3.84
N ALA A 19 79.86 -18.89 3.62
CA ALA A 19 78.71 -19.46 2.91
C ALA A 19 77.43 -19.52 3.77
N LEU A 20 77.54 -19.68 5.11
CA LEU A 20 76.36 -19.65 5.99
C LEU A 20 75.80 -18.24 6.24
N CYS A 21 76.62 -17.20 6.18
CA CYS A 21 76.14 -15.82 6.34
C CYS A 21 75.47 -15.26 5.08
N SER A 22 75.82 -15.74 3.88
CA SER A 22 75.16 -15.30 2.63
C SER A 22 73.80 -15.96 2.39
N ALA A 23 73.53 -17.13 2.99
CA ALA A 23 72.22 -17.80 2.87
C ALA A 23 71.11 -17.14 3.73
N CYS A 24 71.46 -16.25 4.66
CA CYS A 24 70.49 -15.47 5.44
C CYS A 24 70.25 -14.06 4.87
N ALA A 25 70.96 -13.68 3.81
CA ALA A 25 70.88 -12.37 3.17
C ALA A 25 70.09 -12.39 1.84
N GLU A 26 69.59 -13.55 1.41
CA GLU A 26 68.52 -13.56 0.42
C GLU A 26 67.26 -13.00 1.06
N VAL A 27 67.03 -11.71 0.80
CA VAL A 27 65.71 -11.10 0.93
C VAL A 27 64.77 -11.97 0.09
N ARG A 28 64.09 -12.93 0.74
CA ARG A 28 62.97 -13.62 0.11
C ARG A 28 62.07 -12.50 -0.41
N PRO A 29 61.76 -12.44 -1.71
CA PRO A 29 60.77 -11.50 -2.18
C PRO A 29 59.48 -11.85 -1.45
N VAL A 30 59.13 -11.04 -0.45
CA VAL A 30 57.79 -11.05 0.10
C VAL A 30 56.94 -10.71 -1.11
N ALA A 31 56.20 -11.71 -1.63
CA ALA A 31 55.19 -11.45 -2.64
C ALA A 31 54.39 -10.26 -2.12
N SER A 32 54.46 -9.14 -2.83
CA SER A 32 53.91 -7.89 -2.33
C SER A 32 52.43 -8.13 -2.06
N VAL A 33 52.04 -8.04 -0.79
CA VAL A 33 50.65 -8.29 -0.39
C VAL A 33 49.80 -7.33 -1.21
N ALA A 34 48.84 -7.89 -1.96
CA ALA A 34 47.96 -7.09 -2.79
C ALA A 34 47.35 -5.95 -1.94
N PRO A 35 47.31 -4.70 -2.45
CA PRO A 35 46.58 -3.64 -1.78
C PRO A 35 45.13 -4.06 -1.54
N THR A 36 44.49 -3.46 -0.54
CA THR A 36 43.10 -3.75 -0.16
C THR A 36 42.24 -2.51 -0.30
N PHE A 37 40.95 -2.69 -0.58
CA PHE A 37 40.04 -1.56 -0.75
C PHE A 37 40.00 -0.68 0.50
N GLU A 38 39.65 -1.25 1.65
CA GLU A 38 39.34 -0.47 2.85
C GLU A 38 40.54 0.34 3.37
N ARG A 39 41.73 -0.27 3.37
CA ARG A 39 42.94 0.39 3.88
C ARG A 39 43.64 1.26 2.85
N ASP A 40 43.82 0.74 1.63
CA ASP A 40 44.78 1.32 0.68
C ASP A 40 44.08 2.12 -0.42
N VAL A 41 42.99 1.60 -1.01
CA VAL A 41 42.39 2.17 -2.24
C VAL A 41 41.29 3.19 -1.95
N ARG A 42 40.42 2.94 -0.96
CA ARG A 42 39.30 3.82 -0.60
C ARG A 42 39.76 5.26 -0.35
N PRO A 43 40.83 5.54 0.43
CA PRO A 43 41.30 6.91 0.64
C PRO A 43 41.71 7.62 -0.65
N ALA A 44 42.33 6.89 -1.59
CA ALA A 44 42.74 7.45 -2.87
C ALA A 44 41.54 7.77 -3.77
N LEU A 45 40.55 6.88 -3.83
CA LEU A 45 39.32 7.10 -4.61
C LEU A 45 38.46 8.21 -4.00
N GLU A 46 38.28 8.27 -2.68
CA GLU A 46 37.51 9.34 -2.05
C GLU A 46 38.16 10.71 -2.27
N ALA A 47 39.48 10.80 -2.12
CA ALA A 47 40.21 12.06 -2.30
C ALA A 47 40.18 12.59 -3.74
N ARG A 48 40.18 11.71 -4.74
CA ARG A 48 40.29 12.10 -6.16
C ARG A 48 38.98 12.04 -6.92
N CYS A 49 38.06 11.17 -6.52
CA CYS A 49 36.81 10.90 -7.22
C CYS A 49 35.57 11.31 -6.42
N GLY A 50 35.65 11.36 -5.07
CA GLY A 50 34.49 11.55 -4.18
C GLY A 50 33.73 12.88 -4.37
N GLN A 51 34.35 13.88 -4.99
CA GLN A 51 33.67 15.14 -5.30
C GLN A 51 32.56 14.98 -6.36
N CYS A 52 32.78 14.07 -7.32
CA CYS A 52 31.86 13.75 -8.42
C CYS A 52 31.17 12.39 -8.24
N HIS A 53 31.79 11.46 -7.51
CA HIS A 53 31.34 10.08 -7.32
C HIS A 53 31.24 9.71 -5.83
N GLY A 54 30.88 10.65 -4.96
CA GLY A 54 30.68 10.38 -3.54
C GLY A 54 29.31 9.75 -3.25
N ALA A 55 29.11 9.19 -2.06
CA ALA A 55 27.85 8.55 -1.66
C ALA A 55 26.59 9.42 -1.90
N ARG A 56 26.69 10.74 -1.70
CA ARG A 56 25.56 11.69 -1.91
C ARG A 56 25.49 12.26 -3.32
N ARG A 57 26.51 12.01 -4.15
CA ARG A 57 26.63 12.49 -5.52
C ARG A 57 27.25 11.38 -6.38
N PRO A 58 26.52 10.30 -6.65
CA PRO A 58 27.04 9.23 -7.50
C PRO A 58 26.83 9.61 -8.97
N ALA A 59 27.73 10.41 -9.57
CA ALA A 59 27.61 10.75 -10.99
C ALA A 59 27.55 9.48 -11.84
N ALA A 60 26.63 9.49 -12.82
CA ALA A 60 26.28 8.34 -13.64
C ALA A 60 25.86 7.07 -12.84
N GLY A 61 25.46 7.20 -11.58
CA GLY A 61 25.02 6.07 -10.74
C GLY A 61 26.15 5.24 -10.13
N TRP A 62 27.41 5.69 -10.21
CA TRP A 62 28.56 5.01 -9.59
C TRP A 62 29.11 5.80 -8.39
N SER A 63 29.50 5.09 -7.33
CA SER A 63 30.10 5.68 -6.13
C SER A 63 31.43 5.03 -5.75
N ALA A 64 32.37 5.87 -5.31
CA ALA A 64 33.68 5.50 -4.78
C ALA A 64 33.67 5.19 -3.27
N SER A 65 32.53 5.36 -2.59
CA SER A 65 32.49 5.42 -1.12
C SER A 65 32.48 4.05 -0.44
N ARG A 66 31.76 3.05 -0.99
CA ARG A 66 31.71 1.70 -0.42
C ARG A 66 32.26 0.67 -1.40
N PHE A 67 32.83 -0.41 -0.86
CA PHE A 67 33.36 -1.50 -1.68
C PHE A 67 32.32 -2.05 -2.66
N THR A 68 31.10 -2.33 -2.18
CA THR A 68 29.99 -2.85 -2.99
C THR A 68 29.58 -1.90 -4.11
N ASP A 69 29.60 -0.60 -3.88
CA ASP A 69 29.27 0.41 -4.89
C ASP A 69 30.34 0.49 -5.97
N VAL A 70 31.61 0.31 -5.55
CA VAL A 70 32.75 0.27 -6.46
C VAL A 70 32.73 -0.96 -7.35
N ILE A 71 32.26 -2.11 -6.86
CA ILE A 71 32.23 -3.38 -7.64
C ILE A 71 30.87 -3.66 -8.32
N ALA A 72 29.84 -2.86 -8.05
CA ALA A 72 28.54 -2.98 -8.71
C ALA A 72 28.61 -2.59 -10.20
N CYS A 73 27.59 -2.96 -10.98
CA CYS A 73 27.48 -2.48 -12.35
C CYS A 73 26.82 -1.11 -12.39
N ILE A 74 27.06 -0.37 -13.47
CA ILE A 74 26.44 0.95 -13.69
C ILE A 74 25.16 0.76 -14.52
N PRO A 75 23.97 1.16 -14.01
CA PRO A 75 22.72 1.04 -14.76
C PRO A 75 22.75 1.78 -16.11
N GLY A 76 22.30 1.12 -17.18
CA GLY A 76 22.15 1.74 -18.51
C GLY A 76 23.46 1.98 -19.27
N SER A 77 24.61 1.61 -18.72
CA SER A 77 25.89 1.73 -19.41
C SER A 77 26.12 0.58 -20.40
N THR A 78 26.26 0.91 -21.69
CA THR A 78 26.79 -0.03 -22.71
C THR A 78 28.28 -0.30 -22.52
N ASP A 79 28.96 0.58 -21.76
CA ASP A 79 30.37 0.41 -21.40
C ASP A 79 30.54 -0.64 -20.29
N GLY A 80 29.43 -1.15 -19.74
CA GLY A 80 29.32 -2.31 -18.88
C GLY A 80 29.82 -2.09 -17.45
N GLY A 81 29.28 -2.87 -16.51
CA GLY A 81 29.57 -2.79 -15.06
C GLY A 81 30.95 -3.24 -14.58
N VAL A 82 31.33 -2.89 -13.35
CA VAL A 82 32.66 -3.25 -12.84
C VAL A 82 32.91 -4.78 -12.95
N PRO A 83 34.09 -5.23 -13.42
CA PRO A 83 34.29 -6.61 -13.85
C PRO A 83 34.21 -7.56 -12.67
N ASP A 84 33.89 -8.83 -12.96
CA ASP A 84 34.22 -9.98 -12.12
C ASP A 84 35.60 -9.78 -11.48
N ALA A 85 35.69 -10.02 -10.17
CA ALA A 85 36.96 -9.98 -9.47
C ALA A 85 38.00 -10.83 -10.22
N GLY A 86 39.01 -10.17 -10.83
CA GLY A 86 40.13 -10.85 -11.50
C GLY A 86 40.29 -10.65 -13.02
N ALA A 87 39.38 -9.97 -13.73
CA ALA A 87 39.57 -9.71 -15.16
C ALA A 87 40.16 -8.30 -15.42
N TRP A 88 41.41 -8.24 -15.91
CA TRP A 88 42.02 -7.03 -16.47
C TRP A 88 41.92 -7.03 -18.02
N PRO A 89 41.67 -5.89 -18.67
CA PRO A 89 41.53 -4.55 -18.10
C PRO A 89 40.20 -4.36 -17.38
N SER A 90 40.29 -3.83 -16.14
CA SER A 90 39.07 -3.43 -15.43
C SER A 90 38.46 -2.19 -16.06
N ARG A 91 37.14 -2.06 -15.93
CA ARG A 91 36.41 -0.89 -16.47
C ARG A 91 36.74 0.41 -15.73
N LEU A 92 37.15 0.34 -14.46
CA LEU A 92 37.74 1.47 -13.75
C LEU A 92 39.03 1.96 -14.44
N ALA A 93 39.88 1.03 -14.89
CA ALA A 93 41.08 1.37 -15.66
C ALA A 93 40.71 2.00 -17.03
N ALA A 94 39.64 1.54 -17.68
CA ALA A 94 39.13 2.13 -18.91
C ALA A 94 38.56 3.56 -18.69
N ALA A 95 37.79 3.77 -17.62
CA ALA A 95 37.28 5.09 -17.24
C ALA A 95 38.42 6.08 -16.98
N LEU A 96 39.45 5.65 -16.23
CA LEU A 96 40.67 6.43 -15.95
C LEU A 96 41.55 6.69 -17.18
N ALA A 97 41.26 6.04 -18.32
CA ALA A 97 41.91 6.28 -19.59
C ALA A 97 41.15 7.27 -20.49
N ARG A 98 39.93 7.69 -20.13
CA ARG A 98 39.17 8.69 -20.89
C ARG A 98 39.81 10.09 -20.77
N PRO A 99 39.77 10.93 -21.81
CA PRO A 99 40.37 12.27 -21.77
C PRO A 99 39.90 13.15 -20.62
N ASP A 100 38.64 13.03 -20.21
CA ASP A 100 38.04 13.78 -19.10
C ASP A 100 38.48 13.28 -17.71
N HIS A 101 39.16 12.14 -17.63
CA HIS A 101 39.72 11.55 -16.40
C HIS A 101 41.25 11.42 -16.44
N GLN A 102 41.86 11.63 -17.61
CA GLN A 102 43.30 11.67 -17.79
C GLN A 102 43.86 12.82 -16.95
N GLY A 103 44.73 12.51 -15.98
CA GLY A 103 45.36 13.49 -15.09
C GLY A 103 44.77 13.61 -13.68
N LEU A 104 43.66 12.93 -13.37
CA LEU A 104 43.07 12.96 -12.01
C LEU A 104 43.87 12.17 -10.96
N LEU A 105 44.71 11.23 -11.41
CA LEU A 105 45.58 10.41 -10.57
C LEU A 105 47.03 10.66 -10.91
N ASP A 106 47.88 10.77 -9.87
CA ASP A 106 49.32 10.66 -10.03
C ASP A 106 49.76 9.21 -10.32
N ASP A 107 51.03 9.04 -10.71
CA ASP A 107 51.58 7.73 -11.08
C ASP A 107 51.53 6.72 -9.94
N ALA A 108 51.70 7.17 -8.69
CA ALA A 108 51.66 6.30 -7.52
C ALA A 108 50.25 5.79 -7.23
N GLN A 109 49.24 6.67 -7.34
CA GLN A 109 47.82 6.33 -7.20
C GLN A 109 47.35 5.40 -8.33
N ARG A 110 47.79 5.67 -9.57
CA ARG A 110 47.49 4.81 -10.72
C ARG A 110 48.10 3.42 -10.54
N ALA A 111 49.35 3.34 -10.10
CA ALA A 111 50.03 2.07 -9.81
C ALA A 111 49.36 1.32 -8.64
N LEU A 112 48.91 2.03 -7.60
CA LEU A 112 48.18 1.44 -6.47
C LEU A 112 46.88 0.77 -6.93
N ILE A 113 46.04 1.49 -7.67
CA ILE A 113 44.76 0.97 -8.19
C ILE A 113 45.01 -0.20 -9.16
N ALA A 114 46.00 -0.09 -10.05
CA ALA A 114 46.36 -1.16 -10.96
C ALA A 114 46.79 -2.44 -10.23
N ARG A 115 47.63 -2.33 -9.18
CA ARG A 115 48.02 -3.50 -8.35
C ARG A 115 46.84 -4.10 -7.60
N TRP A 116 45.95 -3.27 -7.07
CA TRP A 116 44.74 -3.75 -6.40
C TRP A 116 43.87 -4.57 -7.35
N ILE A 117 43.60 -4.04 -8.55
CA ILE A 117 42.81 -4.73 -9.57
C ILE A 117 43.49 -6.03 -10.00
N ALA A 118 44.79 -6.00 -10.29
CA ALA A 118 45.56 -7.18 -10.70
C ALA A 118 45.59 -8.26 -9.61
N GLY A 119 45.52 -7.87 -8.34
CA GLY A 119 45.42 -8.76 -7.19
C GLY A 119 44.01 -9.30 -6.91
N GLY A 120 43.06 -9.13 -7.84
CA GLY A 120 41.68 -9.60 -7.67
C GLY A 120 40.78 -8.64 -6.86
N ALA A 121 41.21 -7.39 -6.67
CA ALA A 121 40.46 -6.34 -6.00
C ALA A 121 39.92 -6.70 -4.59
N PRO A 122 40.76 -7.21 -3.66
CA PRO A 122 40.27 -7.62 -2.35
C PRO A 122 39.75 -6.42 -1.53
N ALA A 123 38.64 -6.62 -0.83
CA ALA A 123 38.07 -5.60 0.06
C ALA A 123 38.99 -5.35 1.28
N ALA A 124 39.43 -6.44 1.92
CA ALA A 124 40.25 -6.44 3.13
C ALA A 124 41.30 -7.57 3.08
N ARG A 125 42.27 -7.57 4.01
CA ARG A 125 43.30 -8.62 4.08
C ARG A 125 42.68 -9.94 4.57
N GLY A 126 42.82 -11.01 3.80
CA GLY A 126 42.36 -12.35 4.16
C GLY A 126 43.33 -13.10 5.07
N ALA A 127 43.49 -12.67 6.33
CA ALA A 127 44.36 -13.39 7.28
C ALA A 127 43.69 -14.68 7.81
N MET A 128 42.37 -14.65 8.03
CA MET A 128 41.58 -15.77 8.57
C MET A 128 40.52 -16.28 7.59
N HIS A 129 40.29 -15.57 6.48
CA HIS A 129 39.29 -15.89 5.47
C HIS A 129 39.92 -15.88 4.07
N PRO A 130 39.39 -16.69 3.13
CA PRO A 130 39.87 -16.70 1.75
C PRO A 130 39.68 -15.35 1.05
N PRO A 131 40.49 -15.06 0.01
CA PRO A 131 40.26 -13.90 -0.86
C PRO A 131 38.84 -13.96 -1.46
N GLY A 132 38.04 -12.90 -1.26
CA GLY A 132 36.66 -12.83 -1.77
C GLY A 132 35.57 -13.08 -0.73
N PHE A 133 35.91 -13.32 0.53
CA PHE A 133 34.92 -13.49 1.61
C PHE A 133 33.94 -12.30 1.77
N SER A 134 34.37 -11.09 1.41
CA SER A 134 33.53 -9.88 1.42
C SER A 134 32.95 -9.50 0.05
N ASP A 135 33.23 -10.24 -1.02
CA ASP A 135 32.71 -9.96 -2.37
C ASP A 135 31.45 -10.81 -2.64
N PRO A 136 30.26 -10.21 -2.78
CA PRO A 136 29.01 -10.92 -3.06
C PRO A 136 29.03 -11.83 -4.29
N ARG A 137 29.90 -11.51 -5.26
CA ARG A 137 30.03 -12.23 -6.54
C ARG A 137 30.94 -13.46 -6.38
N SER A 138 31.76 -13.52 -5.33
CA SER A 138 32.66 -14.63 -5.07
C SER A 138 31.91 -15.90 -4.65
N ALA A 139 32.47 -17.06 -5.02
CA ALA A 139 32.03 -18.36 -4.49
C ALA A 139 32.31 -18.48 -2.98
N ASP A 140 33.34 -17.78 -2.49
CA ASP A 140 33.76 -17.78 -1.09
C ASP A 140 33.03 -16.73 -0.23
N PHE A 141 32.03 -16.05 -0.78
CA PHE A 141 31.29 -14.99 -0.09
C PHE A 141 30.73 -15.47 1.26
N HIS A 142 30.89 -14.67 2.32
CA HIS A 142 30.50 -15.06 3.69
C HIS A 142 29.03 -15.47 3.81
N ALA A 143 28.11 -14.86 3.06
CA ALA A 143 26.70 -15.27 3.11
C ALA A 143 26.47 -16.69 2.56
N ARG A 144 27.28 -17.14 1.58
CA ARG A 144 27.23 -18.54 1.09
C ARG A 144 27.74 -19.49 2.17
N ALA A 145 28.83 -19.14 2.84
CA ALA A 145 29.36 -19.90 3.97
C ALA A 145 28.34 -19.99 5.12
N LEU A 146 27.71 -18.87 5.50
CA LEU A 146 26.67 -18.82 6.52
C LEU A 146 25.44 -19.64 6.14
N ARG A 147 24.95 -19.52 4.90
CA ARG A 147 23.80 -20.29 4.41
C ARG A 147 24.06 -21.80 4.46
N SER A 148 25.27 -22.25 4.13
CA SER A 148 25.64 -23.67 4.21
C SER A 148 25.56 -24.25 5.63
N GLN A 149 25.62 -23.38 6.64
CA GLN A 149 25.54 -23.72 8.06
C GLN A 149 24.23 -23.25 8.71
N ARG A 150 23.19 -22.97 7.90
CA ARG A 150 21.88 -22.46 8.35
C ARG A 150 22.02 -21.25 9.29
N TRP A 151 22.94 -20.35 8.95
CA TRP A 151 23.20 -19.11 9.70
C TRP A 151 23.69 -19.32 11.13
N ALA A 152 23.93 -20.55 11.58
CA ALA A 152 24.34 -20.83 12.95
C ALA A 152 25.55 -20.00 13.45
N PRO A 153 26.60 -19.75 12.63
CA PRO A 153 27.73 -18.92 13.06
C PRO A 153 27.40 -17.45 13.36
N MET A 154 26.27 -16.92 12.88
CA MET A 154 25.82 -15.56 13.20
C MET A 154 24.80 -15.51 14.35
N LEU A 155 24.21 -16.65 14.74
CA LEU A 155 23.07 -16.74 15.66
C LEU A 155 23.44 -17.38 17.01
N ASP A 156 24.39 -18.31 17.01
CA ASP A 156 24.76 -19.09 18.19
C ASP A 156 26.18 -18.77 18.64
N ALA A 157 26.29 -18.00 19.72
CA ALA A 157 27.55 -17.60 20.33
C ALA A 157 28.36 -18.78 20.89
N THR A 158 27.73 -19.93 21.17
CA THR A 158 28.42 -21.08 21.77
C THR A 158 29.33 -21.80 20.78
N ARG A 159 29.07 -21.65 19.47
CA ARG A 159 29.81 -22.33 18.40
C ARG A 159 31.25 -21.85 18.32
N ALA A 160 32.16 -22.73 17.91
CA ALA A 160 33.58 -22.41 17.79
C ALA A 160 33.85 -21.41 16.66
N GLU A 161 33.05 -21.49 15.61
CA GLU A 161 33.08 -20.65 14.41
C GLU A 161 32.21 -19.40 14.52
N ALA A 162 31.63 -19.11 15.69
CA ALA A 162 30.77 -17.95 15.88
C ALA A 162 31.53 -16.65 15.52
N CYS A 163 30.98 -15.87 14.58
CA CYS A 163 31.66 -14.68 14.05
C CYS A 163 31.99 -13.67 15.16
N GLY A 164 31.11 -13.52 16.16
CA GLY A 164 31.27 -12.65 17.33
C GLY A 164 32.45 -12.96 18.24
N ARG A 165 33.15 -14.09 18.03
CA ARG A 165 34.42 -14.38 18.70
C ARG A 165 35.57 -13.53 18.17
N CYS A 166 35.53 -13.20 16.89
CA CYS A 166 36.59 -12.45 16.21
C CYS A 166 36.13 -11.07 15.74
N HIS A 167 34.84 -10.89 15.46
CA HIS A 167 34.25 -9.65 14.99
C HIS A 167 33.40 -8.98 16.08
N GLU A 168 33.33 -7.66 16.07
CA GLU A 168 32.26 -6.95 16.78
C GLU A 168 30.93 -7.15 16.04
N GLY A 169 29.87 -7.52 16.75
CA GLY A 169 28.53 -7.66 16.18
C GLY A 169 27.83 -8.97 16.53
N SER A 170 27.42 -9.73 15.51
CA SER A 170 26.53 -10.89 15.61
C SER A 170 27.26 -12.23 15.43
N PRO A 171 26.98 -13.26 16.27
CA PRO A 171 26.19 -13.15 17.49
C PRO A 171 26.95 -12.31 18.53
N THR A 172 26.27 -11.89 19.60
CA THR A 172 26.95 -11.21 20.70
C THR A 172 28.16 -12.02 21.19
N ARG A 173 29.21 -11.30 21.57
CA ARG A 173 30.48 -11.90 21.96
C ARG A 173 30.28 -12.99 23.02
N PRO A 174 30.83 -14.20 22.84
CA PRO A 174 30.70 -15.27 23.82
C PRO A 174 31.46 -14.95 25.11
N ALA A 175 31.00 -15.50 26.23
CA ALA A 175 31.68 -15.38 27.51
C ALA A 175 33.13 -15.89 27.42
N GLY A 176 34.07 -15.12 27.99
CA GLY A 176 35.51 -15.45 27.98
C GLY A 176 36.31 -14.88 26.80
N VAL A 177 35.63 -14.35 25.78
CA VAL A 177 36.28 -13.50 24.75
C VAL A 177 36.23 -12.06 25.25
N THR A 178 37.36 -11.34 25.26
CA THR A 178 37.46 -9.98 25.84
C THR A 178 37.54 -8.87 24.79
N GLY A 179 37.70 -9.21 23.51
CA GLY A 179 37.74 -8.24 22.41
C GLY A 179 37.67 -8.90 21.04
N ALA A 180 37.44 -8.11 20.00
CA ALA A 180 37.57 -8.54 18.61
C ALA A 180 39.03 -8.82 18.24
N ALA A 181 39.25 -9.61 17.19
CA ALA A 181 40.57 -9.82 16.62
C ALA A 181 41.10 -8.49 16.04
N GLY A 182 42.41 -8.26 16.17
CA GLY A 182 43.06 -7.07 15.60
C GLY A 182 42.80 -6.96 14.10
N ASP A 183 42.41 -5.77 13.65
CA ASP A 183 42.02 -5.43 12.27
C ASP A 183 40.74 -6.11 11.74
N ALA A 184 39.98 -6.84 12.58
CA ALA A 184 38.70 -7.41 12.16
C ALA A 184 37.62 -6.30 12.06
N PRO A 185 36.93 -6.14 10.92
CA PRO A 185 35.85 -5.17 10.80
C PRO A 185 34.66 -5.54 11.68
N SER A 186 33.94 -4.54 12.19
CA SER A 186 32.61 -4.74 12.79
C SER A 186 31.61 -5.17 11.71
N CYS A 187 30.64 -6.02 12.03
CA CYS A 187 29.55 -6.33 11.10
C CYS A 187 28.84 -5.06 10.60
N THR A 188 28.72 -4.05 11.46
CA THR A 188 28.02 -2.79 11.15
C THR A 188 28.82 -1.82 10.29
N SER A 189 30.11 -2.08 10.01
CA SER A 189 30.87 -1.25 9.08
C SER A 189 30.48 -1.50 7.62
N CYS A 190 29.82 -2.63 7.33
CA CYS A 190 29.24 -2.93 6.02
C CYS A 190 27.72 -3.07 6.07
N HIS A 191 27.17 -3.58 7.19
CA HIS A 191 25.72 -3.66 7.43
C HIS A 191 25.25 -2.49 8.28
N GLU A 192 25.18 -1.30 7.68
CA GLU A 192 24.97 -0.04 8.39
C GLU A 192 23.51 0.20 8.84
N GLN A 193 22.56 -0.60 8.35
CA GLN A 193 21.15 -0.40 8.62
C GLN A 193 20.78 -0.68 10.09
N PRO A 194 19.67 -0.10 10.59
CA PRO A 194 19.08 -0.53 11.86
C PRO A 194 18.83 -2.05 11.85
N GLY A 195 19.41 -2.76 12.82
CA GLY A 195 19.44 -4.24 12.89
C GLY A 195 20.72 -4.89 12.34
N GLY A 196 21.61 -4.12 11.73
CA GLY A 196 22.91 -4.57 11.24
C GLY A 196 22.81 -5.79 10.31
N PRO A 197 23.58 -6.86 10.55
CA PRO A 197 23.53 -8.07 9.72
C PRO A 197 22.16 -8.77 9.73
N LEU A 198 21.29 -8.48 10.72
CA LEU A 198 19.95 -9.06 10.84
C LEU A 198 18.85 -8.14 10.30
N SER A 199 19.21 -6.99 9.71
CA SER A 199 18.23 -6.13 9.02
C SER A 199 17.61 -6.86 7.82
N CYS A 200 16.31 -6.66 7.57
CA CYS A 200 15.62 -7.33 6.47
C CYS A 200 16.26 -7.00 5.11
N GLY A 201 16.68 -5.74 4.93
CA GLY A 201 17.40 -5.23 3.76
C GLY A 201 18.72 -5.95 3.46
N THR A 202 19.35 -6.55 4.48
CA THR A 202 20.63 -7.25 4.34
C THR A 202 20.47 -8.54 3.52
N CYS A 203 19.36 -9.26 3.75
CA CYS A 203 19.06 -10.52 3.07
C CYS A 203 18.13 -10.33 1.87
N HIS A 204 17.13 -9.45 2.01
CA HIS A 204 16.14 -9.14 0.97
C HIS A 204 16.39 -7.75 0.41
N GLY A 205 16.40 -7.63 -0.92
CA GLY A 205 16.63 -6.35 -1.58
C GLY A 205 18.08 -5.86 -1.52
N ASP A 206 18.26 -4.56 -1.30
CA ASP A 206 19.50 -3.82 -1.56
C ASP A 206 20.06 -3.10 -0.32
N GLY A 207 19.55 -3.41 0.87
CA GLY A 207 19.94 -2.76 2.13
C GLY A 207 19.07 -1.56 2.48
N GLU A 208 18.75 -0.69 1.52
CA GLU A 208 17.77 0.39 1.75
C GLU A 208 16.34 -0.15 1.67
N ARG A 209 16.12 -1.08 0.74
CA ARG A 209 14.84 -1.74 0.51
C ARG A 209 14.93 -3.19 0.98
N ALA A 210 13.96 -3.60 1.79
CA ALA A 210 13.81 -4.97 2.28
C ALA A 210 13.01 -5.88 1.34
N THR A 211 12.90 -5.52 0.06
CA THR A 211 12.04 -6.20 -0.92
C THR A 211 12.89 -6.68 -2.10
N PRO A 212 12.66 -7.90 -2.64
CA PRO A 212 13.35 -8.35 -3.85
C PRO A 212 13.01 -7.48 -5.09
N PRO A 213 13.84 -7.48 -6.15
CA PRO A 213 15.12 -8.18 -6.28
C PRO A 213 16.22 -7.51 -5.47
N ARG A 214 17.24 -8.30 -5.14
CA ARG A 214 18.56 -7.75 -4.79
C ARG A 214 19.21 -7.13 -6.02
N ASP A 215 20.22 -6.30 -5.81
CA ASP A 215 21.02 -5.76 -6.91
C ASP A 215 21.54 -6.89 -7.82
N PRO A 216 21.04 -7.00 -9.07
CA PRO A 216 21.42 -8.09 -9.98
C PRO A 216 22.90 -8.04 -10.37
N CYS A 217 23.58 -6.92 -10.14
CA CYS A 217 25.01 -6.75 -10.39
C CYS A 217 25.85 -7.52 -9.37
N LEU A 218 25.42 -7.51 -8.12
CA LEU A 218 26.10 -8.18 -7.01
C LEU A 218 25.56 -9.60 -6.79
N PHE A 219 24.31 -9.84 -7.20
CA PHE A 219 23.60 -11.11 -7.06
C PHE A 219 22.99 -11.55 -8.39
N PRO A 220 23.82 -11.92 -9.38
CA PRO A 220 23.32 -12.40 -10.67
C PRO A 220 22.44 -13.65 -10.48
N GLY A 221 21.29 -13.67 -11.13
CA GLY A 221 20.32 -14.78 -11.08
C GLY A 221 19.12 -14.58 -10.15
N THR A 222 19.10 -13.55 -9.28
CA THR A 222 17.93 -13.28 -8.40
C THR A 222 16.86 -12.40 -9.04
N SER A 223 17.17 -11.73 -10.15
CA SER A 223 16.26 -10.77 -10.82
C SER A 223 14.99 -11.39 -11.42
N PRO A 224 15.05 -12.52 -12.15
CA PRO A 224 13.87 -13.11 -12.78
C PRO A 224 12.80 -13.62 -11.80
N SER A 225 13.21 -13.99 -10.59
CA SER A 225 12.34 -14.52 -9.52
C SER A 225 11.68 -13.44 -8.66
N ALA A 226 12.14 -12.19 -8.77
CA ALA A 226 11.72 -11.13 -7.85
C ALA A 226 10.62 -10.20 -8.38
N GLY A 227 10.24 -10.37 -9.65
CA GLY A 227 9.22 -9.65 -10.42
C GLY A 227 8.41 -8.55 -9.70
N ALA A 228 7.10 -8.76 -9.55
CA ALA A 228 6.12 -7.74 -9.25
C ALA A 228 6.06 -7.29 -7.77
N HIS A 229 7.09 -7.53 -6.93
CA HIS A 229 7.08 -7.08 -5.53
C HIS A 229 6.81 -5.57 -5.42
N GLU A 230 7.47 -4.77 -6.24
CA GLU A 230 7.33 -3.32 -6.17
C GLU A 230 5.91 -2.85 -6.51
N ALA A 231 5.23 -3.54 -7.43
CA ALA A 231 3.86 -3.24 -7.82
C ALA A 231 2.86 -3.48 -6.69
N HIS A 232 3.13 -4.42 -5.77
CA HIS A 232 2.24 -4.75 -4.66
C HIS A 232 2.59 -3.97 -3.37
N LEU A 233 3.87 -3.65 -3.18
CA LEU A 233 4.38 -3.00 -1.98
C LEU A 233 4.40 -1.45 -2.08
N ARG A 234 3.78 -0.88 -3.12
CA ARG A 234 3.56 0.55 -3.30
C ARG A 234 2.10 0.82 -3.58
N ALA A 235 1.55 1.92 -3.07
CA ALA A 235 0.19 2.32 -3.42
C ALA A 235 0.05 2.59 -4.93
N SER A 236 -1.12 2.29 -5.49
CA SER A 236 -1.46 2.54 -6.88
C SER A 236 -2.93 2.98 -7.01
N PRO A 237 -3.37 3.45 -8.20
CA PRO A 237 -4.78 3.75 -8.44
C PRO A 237 -5.74 2.55 -8.27
N LEU A 238 -5.21 1.31 -8.26
CA LEU A 238 -5.99 0.09 -8.05
C LEU A 238 -6.00 -0.37 -6.59
N HIS A 239 -5.02 0.06 -5.78
CA HIS A 239 -5.01 -0.18 -4.34
C HIS A 239 -4.30 0.98 -3.62
N ALA A 240 -5.06 1.74 -2.83
CA ALA A 240 -4.53 2.93 -2.20
C ALA A 240 -3.55 2.63 -1.04
N SER A 241 -3.54 1.40 -0.52
CA SER A 241 -2.65 0.97 0.54
C SER A 241 -1.68 -0.11 0.04
N PRO A 242 -0.37 0.01 0.32
CA PRO A 242 0.60 -1.05 0.05
C PRO A 242 0.24 -2.34 0.78
N PHE A 243 0.48 -3.48 0.15
CA PHE A 243 0.39 -4.77 0.85
C PHE A 243 1.58 -4.96 1.80
N THR A 244 1.39 -5.78 2.83
CA THR A 244 2.48 -6.26 3.69
C THR A 244 2.99 -7.60 3.17
N CYS A 245 4.18 -8.02 3.58
CA CYS A 245 4.72 -9.30 3.09
C CYS A 245 3.87 -10.50 3.55
N GLU A 246 3.23 -10.38 4.71
CA GLU A 246 2.31 -11.37 5.29
C GLU A 246 1.05 -11.57 4.44
N THR A 247 0.82 -10.72 3.44
CA THR A 247 -0.22 -10.93 2.42
C THR A 247 0.07 -12.15 1.55
N CYS A 248 1.36 -12.47 1.32
CA CYS A 248 1.80 -13.55 0.43
C CYS A 248 2.72 -14.57 1.10
N HIS A 249 3.35 -14.22 2.20
CA HIS A 249 4.30 -15.03 2.93
C HIS A 249 3.78 -15.32 4.34
N PRO A 250 4.21 -16.43 4.97
CA PRO A 250 3.87 -16.68 6.37
C PRO A 250 4.34 -15.55 7.30
N SER A 251 3.64 -15.38 8.41
CA SER A 251 4.03 -14.44 9.46
C SER A 251 5.46 -14.71 9.92
N ARG A 252 6.26 -13.65 9.99
CA ARG A 252 7.68 -13.74 10.33
C ARG A 252 7.86 -13.61 11.83
N THR A 253 8.36 -14.66 12.48
CA THR A 253 9.19 -14.47 13.66
C THR A 253 10.59 -14.08 13.18
N THR A 254 11.26 -13.17 13.88
CA THR A 254 12.68 -12.79 13.64
C THR A 254 13.66 -13.93 13.93
N ASP A 255 13.17 -15.16 14.02
CA ASP A 255 13.95 -16.33 14.37
C ASP A 255 14.30 -17.09 13.09
N PHE A 256 15.60 -17.05 12.75
CA PHE A 256 16.18 -17.74 11.62
C PHE A 256 16.39 -19.25 11.86
N THR A 257 15.93 -19.77 13.00
CA THR A 257 16.01 -21.20 13.34
C THR A 257 14.84 -22.04 12.78
N GLY A 258 13.82 -21.39 12.24
CA GLY A 258 12.66 -22.01 11.58
C GLY A 258 12.78 -22.08 10.05
N SER A 259 11.64 -21.99 9.33
CA SER A 259 11.65 -21.96 7.85
C SER A 259 12.23 -20.66 7.29
N HIS A 260 12.18 -19.56 8.04
CA HIS A 260 12.81 -18.32 7.63
C HIS A 260 14.34 -18.46 7.65
N GLY A 261 14.95 -18.59 6.47
CA GLY A 261 16.40 -18.76 6.31
C GLY A 261 16.83 -20.17 5.91
N ASP A 262 15.92 -21.12 5.71
CA ASP A 262 16.27 -22.45 5.20
C ASP A 262 16.65 -22.46 3.70
N GLY A 263 16.39 -21.35 3.03
CA GLY A 263 16.70 -21.13 1.64
C GLY A 263 15.57 -21.38 0.67
N VAL A 264 14.38 -21.72 1.18
CA VAL A 264 13.11 -21.84 0.47
C VAL A 264 12.32 -20.55 0.68
N VAL A 265 11.55 -20.15 -0.32
CA VAL A 265 10.58 -19.04 -0.20
C VAL A 265 9.21 -19.66 -0.02
N ASP A 266 8.70 -19.61 1.20
CA ASP A 266 7.36 -20.11 1.51
C ASP A 266 6.30 -19.11 1.08
N LEU A 267 5.22 -19.60 0.50
CA LEU A 267 4.03 -18.81 0.18
C LEU A 267 2.86 -19.24 1.05
N ALA A 268 2.26 -18.26 1.71
CA ALA A 268 1.05 -18.41 2.50
C ALA A 268 0.20 -17.16 2.25
N PHE A 269 -0.75 -17.27 1.33
CA PHE A 269 -1.60 -16.15 0.97
C PHE A 269 -2.63 -15.88 2.07
N ASP A 270 -2.69 -14.63 2.53
CA ASP A 270 -3.69 -14.18 3.48
C ASP A 270 -5.08 -14.24 2.83
N ALA A 271 -5.96 -15.09 3.35
CA ALA A 271 -7.28 -15.33 2.77
C ALA A 271 -8.15 -14.06 2.72
N GLU A 272 -8.00 -13.17 3.71
CA GLU A 272 -8.76 -11.91 3.78
C GLU A 272 -8.35 -10.93 2.66
N ARG A 273 -7.05 -10.80 2.37
CA ARG A 273 -6.51 -9.82 1.40
C ARG A 273 -6.32 -10.39 0.00
N ALA A 274 -5.83 -11.63 -0.10
CA ALA A 274 -5.54 -12.29 -1.36
C ALA A 274 -6.68 -13.23 -1.81
N GLY A 275 -7.71 -13.43 -0.99
CA GLY A 275 -8.84 -14.30 -1.27
C GLY A 275 -8.54 -15.78 -1.00
N ASP A 276 -9.60 -16.55 -0.77
CA ASP A 276 -9.51 -17.99 -0.49
C ASP A 276 -8.85 -18.76 -1.64
N GLY A 277 -7.99 -19.72 -1.28
CA GLY A 277 -7.37 -20.65 -2.22
C GLY A 277 -6.29 -20.03 -3.11
N GLY A 278 -5.64 -18.96 -2.66
CA GLY A 278 -4.51 -18.36 -3.34
C GLY A 278 -3.39 -19.36 -3.65
N THR A 279 -2.93 -19.44 -4.90
CA THR A 279 -1.82 -20.32 -5.31
C THR A 279 -0.83 -19.60 -6.21
N TYR A 280 0.41 -20.10 -6.21
CA TYR A 280 1.46 -19.71 -7.13
C TYR A 280 2.03 -20.95 -7.82
N ASP A 281 2.09 -20.94 -9.14
CA ASP A 281 2.77 -21.99 -9.90
C ASP A 281 4.22 -21.55 -10.17
N PRO A 282 5.24 -22.20 -9.60
CA PRO A 282 6.63 -21.83 -9.82
C PRO A 282 7.14 -22.13 -11.23
N ALA A 283 6.51 -23.05 -11.97
CA ALA A 283 6.93 -23.41 -13.34
C ALA A 283 6.52 -22.33 -14.34
N THR A 284 5.27 -21.87 -14.25
CA THR A 284 4.71 -20.81 -15.11
C THR A 284 4.85 -19.41 -14.51
N ARG A 285 5.18 -19.32 -13.23
CA ARG A 285 5.25 -18.11 -12.39
C ARG A 285 3.92 -17.39 -12.26
N THR A 286 2.79 -18.06 -12.51
CA THR A 286 1.47 -17.42 -12.46
C THR A 286 0.93 -17.41 -11.05
N CYS A 287 0.23 -16.32 -10.71
CA CYS A 287 -0.49 -16.20 -9.46
C CYS A 287 -1.99 -16.40 -9.72
N THR A 288 -2.62 -17.27 -8.93
CA THR A 288 -4.07 -17.43 -8.89
C THR A 288 -4.55 -17.00 -7.51
N VAL A 289 -4.89 -15.73 -7.38
CA VAL A 289 -5.46 -15.12 -6.15
C VAL A 289 -6.79 -14.45 -6.50
N GLY A 290 -7.55 -14.01 -5.50
CA GLY A 290 -8.86 -13.36 -5.66
C GLY A 290 -8.88 -12.28 -6.75
N CYS A 291 -7.85 -11.43 -6.82
CA CYS A 291 -7.74 -10.37 -7.83
C CYS A 291 -7.29 -10.86 -9.22
N HIS A 292 -6.52 -11.96 -9.28
CA HIS A 292 -5.86 -12.45 -10.49
C HIS A 292 -6.60 -13.59 -11.19
N ARG A 293 -7.78 -13.97 -10.71
CA ARG A 293 -8.63 -14.98 -11.36
C ARG A 293 -9.99 -14.44 -11.79
N GLN A 294 -10.13 -13.12 -11.75
CA GLN A 294 -11.32 -12.44 -12.24
C GLN A 294 -11.28 -12.49 -13.77
N GLY A 295 -12.38 -12.88 -14.41
CA GLY A 295 -12.47 -13.24 -15.84
C GLY A 295 -12.31 -12.08 -16.83
N GLY A 296 -11.46 -11.10 -16.54
CA GLY A 296 -11.08 -9.99 -17.41
C GLY A 296 -10.10 -10.40 -18.51
N ALA A 297 -9.42 -9.40 -19.09
CA ALA A 297 -8.55 -9.60 -20.25
C ALA A 297 -7.19 -10.24 -19.93
N ARG A 298 -6.73 -10.19 -18.67
CA ARG A 298 -5.45 -10.75 -18.23
C ARG A 298 -5.61 -11.54 -16.92
N PRO A 299 -6.39 -12.63 -16.93
CA PRO A 299 -6.44 -13.53 -15.79
C PRO A 299 -5.09 -14.24 -15.65
N THR A 300 -4.66 -14.47 -14.42
CA THR A 300 -3.46 -15.21 -14.02
C THR A 300 -2.15 -14.65 -14.57
N PRO A 301 -1.82 -13.36 -14.31
CA PRO A 301 -0.57 -12.77 -14.75
C PRO A 301 0.63 -13.53 -14.18
N ALA A 302 1.70 -13.64 -14.97
CA ALA A 302 2.97 -14.13 -14.45
C ALA A 302 3.64 -13.08 -13.55
N TRP A 303 4.25 -13.51 -12.45
CA TRP A 303 4.85 -12.65 -11.44
C TRP A 303 5.95 -11.72 -11.97
N ASN A 304 6.57 -12.07 -13.10
CA ASN A 304 7.60 -11.27 -13.76
C ASN A 304 7.05 -10.36 -14.87
N GLU A 305 5.73 -10.29 -15.07
CA GLU A 305 5.10 -9.27 -15.91
C GLU A 305 5.05 -7.93 -15.18
N LEU A 306 5.87 -6.97 -15.62
CA LEU A 306 6.00 -5.67 -14.97
C LEU A 306 5.05 -4.59 -15.50
N GLY A 307 4.21 -4.93 -16.49
CA GLY A 307 3.24 -4.00 -17.07
C GLY A 307 2.09 -3.72 -16.09
N PRO A 308 1.69 -2.45 -15.88
CA PRO A 308 0.60 -2.12 -14.97
C PRO A 308 -0.70 -2.79 -15.41
N MET A 309 -1.49 -3.25 -14.45
CA MET A 309 -2.83 -3.75 -14.69
C MET A 309 -3.80 -2.56 -14.88
N ARG A 310 -4.79 -2.75 -15.74
CA ARG A 310 -5.93 -1.85 -15.93
C ARG A 310 -7.19 -2.50 -15.38
N CYS A 311 -8.26 -1.73 -15.14
CA CYS A 311 -9.52 -2.28 -14.59
C CYS A 311 -10.02 -3.51 -15.37
N ASN A 312 -10.05 -3.40 -16.71
CA ASN A 312 -10.50 -4.46 -17.63
C ASN A 312 -9.59 -5.68 -17.70
N ASP A 313 -8.39 -5.62 -17.14
CA ASP A 313 -7.50 -6.78 -17.04
C ASP A 313 -8.02 -7.77 -15.99
N CYS A 314 -8.66 -7.27 -14.93
CA CYS A 314 -9.26 -8.08 -13.87
C CYS A 314 -10.74 -8.36 -14.16
N HIS A 315 -11.55 -7.35 -14.43
CA HIS A 315 -12.98 -7.52 -14.67
C HIS A 315 -13.51 -6.44 -15.61
N SER A 316 -14.60 -6.73 -16.33
CA SER A 316 -15.25 -5.70 -17.14
C SER A 316 -15.71 -4.54 -16.25
N SER A 317 -15.30 -3.32 -16.61
CA SER A 317 -15.69 -2.08 -15.92
C SER A 317 -16.10 -1.03 -16.96
N PRO A 318 -17.42 -0.73 -17.11
CA PRO A 318 -18.54 -1.39 -16.46
C PRO A 318 -18.82 -2.81 -17.02
N PRO A 319 -19.49 -3.70 -16.26
CA PRO A 319 -19.91 -5.01 -16.74
C PRO A 319 -21.01 -4.95 -17.81
N ALA A 320 -21.26 -6.08 -18.48
CA ALA A 320 -22.34 -6.19 -19.46
C ALA A 320 -23.71 -5.90 -18.80
N ASN A 321 -24.59 -5.18 -19.52
CA ASN A 321 -25.92 -4.76 -19.06
C ASN A 321 -25.92 -3.78 -17.87
N HIS A 322 -24.79 -3.14 -17.55
CA HIS A 322 -24.73 -2.09 -16.54
C HIS A 322 -25.50 -0.83 -16.99
N PRO A 323 -26.32 -0.20 -16.11
CA PRO A 323 -27.00 1.07 -16.40
C PRO A 323 -26.03 2.20 -16.78
N ARG A 324 -26.46 3.15 -17.61
CA ARG A 324 -25.64 4.31 -18.00
C ARG A 324 -25.80 5.44 -16.98
N GLY A 325 -24.70 6.05 -16.55
CA GLY A 325 -24.68 7.19 -15.62
C GLY A 325 -23.28 7.51 -15.10
N GLU A 326 -23.13 8.55 -14.27
CA GLU A 326 -21.87 8.83 -13.56
C GLU A 326 -21.62 7.76 -12.49
N CYS A 327 -20.39 7.25 -12.40
CA CYS A 327 -20.06 6.14 -11.51
C CYS A 327 -20.35 6.48 -10.04
N VAL A 328 -20.05 7.72 -9.65
CA VAL A 328 -20.22 8.25 -8.29
C VAL A 328 -21.68 8.40 -7.86
N ALA A 329 -22.63 8.28 -8.79
CA ALA A 329 -24.06 8.27 -8.45
C ALA A 329 -24.47 6.95 -7.77
N CYS A 330 -23.77 5.85 -8.08
CA CYS A 330 -24.09 4.51 -7.58
C CYS A 330 -22.99 3.88 -6.75
N HIS A 331 -21.73 4.28 -6.94
CA HIS A 331 -20.57 3.69 -6.27
C HIS A 331 -19.76 4.75 -5.54
N ALA A 332 -19.33 4.50 -4.30
CA ALA A 332 -18.51 5.48 -3.56
C ALA A 332 -17.03 5.48 -3.96
N GLU A 333 -16.53 4.39 -4.54
CA GLU A 333 -15.11 4.18 -4.79
C GLU A 333 -14.57 4.70 -6.12
N PRO A 334 -15.17 4.40 -7.28
CA PRO A 334 -14.64 4.93 -8.53
C PRO A 334 -14.78 6.46 -8.55
N ASP A 335 -13.86 7.11 -9.26
CA ASP A 335 -14.05 8.50 -9.64
C ASP A 335 -15.23 8.66 -10.61
N ALA A 336 -15.67 9.88 -10.88
CA ALA A 336 -16.86 10.13 -11.70
C ALA A 336 -16.75 9.50 -13.10
N THR A 337 -15.52 9.40 -13.64
CA THR A 337 -15.24 8.85 -14.97
C THR A 337 -15.01 7.34 -15.00
N GLY A 338 -14.88 6.69 -13.84
CA GLY A 338 -14.57 5.25 -13.74
C GLY A 338 -13.14 4.90 -14.18
N SER A 339 -12.23 5.87 -14.19
CA SER A 339 -10.83 5.71 -14.61
C SER A 339 -9.87 5.46 -13.45
N ALA A 340 -10.27 5.79 -12.22
CA ALA A 340 -9.47 5.58 -11.01
C ALA A 340 -10.35 5.27 -9.80
N LEU A 341 -9.74 4.71 -8.75
CA LEU A 341 -10.41 4.45 -7.47
C LEU A 341 -9.97 5.46 -6.41
N ARG A 342 -10.91 5.80 -5.55
CA ARG A 342 -10.68 6.50 -4.30
C ARG A 342 -10.14 5.51 -3.26
N PRO A 343 -9.29 5.96 -2.33
CA PRO A 343 -8.85 5.12 -1.22
C PRO A 343 -10.04 4.57 -0.42
N GLY A 344 -10.12 3.25 -0.29
CA GLY A 344 -11.23 2.59 0.39
C GLY A 344 -11.08 1.07 0.44
N PRO A 345 -11.86 0.39 1.31
CA PRO A 345 -11.78 -1.06 1.49
C PRO A 345 -12.66 -1.87 0.52
N LEU A 346 -13.56 -1.24 -0.26
CA LEU A 346 -14.56 -1.98 -1.03
C LEU A 346 -13.95 -2.59 -2.30
N HIS A 347 -12.98 -1.97 -2.97
CA HIS A 347 -12.52 -2.49 -4.26
C HIS A 347 -11.83 -3.86 -4.14
N LEU A 348 -11.13 -4.07 -3.02
CA LEU A 348 -10.36 -5.29 -2.76
C LEU A 348 -11.13 -6.33 -1.93
N ASN A 349 -12.43 -6.12 -1.65
CA ASN A 349 -13.25 -7.09 -0.93
C ASN A 349 -13.91 -8.15 -1.85
N ALA A 350 -13.58 -8.11 -3.16
CA ALA A 350 -14.12 -8.97 -4.22
C ALA A 350 -15.65 -8.89 -4.44
N ARG A 351 -16.29 -7.77 -4.09
CA ARG A 351 -17.72 -7.49 -4.33
C ARG A 351 -17.87 -6.21 -5.16
N VAL A 352 -19.02 -6.09 -5.85
CA VAL A 352 -19.44 -4.83 -6.46
C VAL A 352 -20.34 -4.13 -5.47
N ASP A 353 -19.81 -3.14 -4.78
CA ASP A 353 -20.53 -2.41 -3.73
C ASP A 353 -21.29 -1.21 -4.30
N LEU A 354 -22.56 -1.10 -3.94
CA LEU A 354 -23.35 0.12 -4.13
C LEU A 354 -23.11 1.06 -2.96
N GLY A 355 -22.94 2.34 -3.25
CA GLY A 355 -22.71 3.38 -2.26
C GLY A 355 -21.49 3.06 -1.39
N ASN A 356 -21.68 3.09 -0.07
CA ASN A 356 -20.65 2.73 0.91
C ASN A 356 -20.53 1.21 1.20
N GLY A 357 -21.26 0.35 0.48
CA GLY A 357 -21.18 -1.10 0.64
C GLY A 357 -21.91 -1.70 1.85
N ASN A 358 -22.71 -0.92 2.60
CA ASN A 358 -23.41 -1.47 3.78
C ASN A 358 -24.64 -2.36 3.45
N GLY A 359 -25.01 -2.48 2.17
CA GLY A 359 -26.09 -3.35 1.70
C GLY A 359 -27.52 -2.89 2.05
N THR A 360 -27.68 -1.70 2.62
CA THR A 360 -28.98 -1.11 2.95
C THR A 360 -29.25 0.14 2.12
N CYS A 361 -30.47 0.69 2.18
CA CYS A 361 -30.81 1.93 1.49
C CYS A 361 -29.92 3.13 1.91
N THR A 362 -29.33 3.08 3.10
CA THR A 362 -28.40 4.11 3.60
C THR A 362 -27.02 4.07 2.93
N ALA A 363 -26.74 3.05 2.11
CA ALA A 363 -25.54 3.02 1.31
C ALA A 363 -25.48 4.19 0.31
N CYS A 364 -26.63 4.57 -0.24
CA CYS A 364 -26.77 5.61 -1.27
C CYS A 364 -27.66 6.77 -0.85
N HIS A 365 -28.63 6.55 0.05
CA HIS A 365 -29.56 7.57 0.55
C HIS A 365 -29.29 7.93 2.01
N GLY A 366 -29.96 8.96 2.51
CA GLY A 366 -29.72 9.46 3.86
C GLY A 366 -28.58 10.46 3.93
N ARG A 367 -28.33 10.96 5.14
CA ARG A 367 -27.17 11.79 5.48
C ARG A 367 -26.03 10.88 5.92
N THR A 368 -24.79 11.29 5.63
CA THR A 368 -23.60 10.65 6.20
C THR A 368 -23.68 10.63 7.73
N GLY A 369 -23.77 9.45 8.33
CA GLY A 369 -23.89 9.26 9.78
C GLY A 369 -25.32 9.04 10.30
N ASP A 370 -26.34 9.10 9.45
CA ASP A 370 -27.71 8.73 9.81
C ASP A 370 -27.93 7.22 9.62
N THR A 371 -28.80 6.62 10.44
CA THR A 371 -29.27 5.23 10.29
C THR A 371 -30.53 5.11 9.42
N GLU A 372 -31.05 6.23 8.91
CA GLU A 372 -32.32 6.34 8.20
C GLU A 372 -32.10 6.75 6.74
N PRO A 373 -32.72 6.08 5.75
CA PRO A 373 -32.42 6.26 4.32
C PRO A 373 -33.11 7.48 3.69
N TRP A 374 -33.45 8.50 4.48
CA TRP A 374 -34.21 9.66 4.01
C TRP A 374 -33.30 10.67 3.29
N PRO A 375 -33.51 10.95 1.98
CA PRO A 375 -32.73 11.98 1.30
C PRO A 375 -33.00 13.38 1.85
N GLU A 376 -32.03 14.30 1.73
CA GLU A 376 -32.22 15.71 2.10
C GLU A 376 -32.75 16.58 0.97
N THR A 377 -32.86 16.01 -0.23
CA THR A 377 -33.17 16.77 -1.44
C THR A 377 -34.65 17.15 -1.50
N GLY A 378 -34.91 18.41 -1.87
CA GLY A 378 -36.26 18.92 -2.09
C GLY A 378 -37.17 18.80 -0.86
N SER A 379 -38.33 18.19 -1.02
CA SER A 379 -39.37 18.16 0.03
C SER A 379 -39.31 16.92 0.95
N HIS A 380 -38.30 16.06 0.86
CA HIS A 380 -38.19 14.87 1.70
C HIS A 380 -38.20 15.20 3.19
N ALA A 381 -37.39 16.18 3.63
CA ALA A 381 -37.32 16.57 5.04
C ALA A 381 -38.69 17.00 5.61
N ALA A 382 -39.49 17.72 4.81
CA ALA A 382 -40.82 18.17 5.20
C ALA A 382 -41.82 17.02 5.37
N HIS A 383 -41.64 15.90 4.66
CA HIS A 383 -42.49 14.71 4.73
C HIS A 383 -41.98 13.67 5.74
N ARG A 384 -40.67 13.63 5.99
CA ARG A 384 -40.05 12.82 7.06
C ARG A 384 -40.51 13.27 8.44
N ALA A 385 -40.55 14.59 8.67
CA ALA A 385 -40.87 15.17 9.96
C ALA A 385 -41.85 16.35 9.81
N PRO A 386 -43.11 16.09 9.42
CA PRO A 386 -44.08 17.16 9.21
C PRO A 386 -44.48 17.81 10.54
N SER A 387 -44.67 19.12 10.52
CA SER A 387 -45.13 19.88 11.69
C SER A 387 -46.59 19.59 12.06
N GLY A 388 -47.40 19.16 11.09
CA GLY A 388 -48.85 18.96 11.22
C GLY A 388 -49.30 17.50 11.31
N GLY A 389 -48.40 16.53 11.49
CA GLY A 389 -48.82 15.15 11.76
C GLY A 389 -47.69 14.12 11.78
N ALA A 390 -48.00 12.86 11.42
CA ALA A 390 -47.06 11.75 11.35
C ALA A 390 -46.18 11.78 10.07
N PRO A 391 -44.99 11.15 10.11
CA PRO A 391 -44.15 10.94 8.92
C PRO A 391 -44.90 10.26 7.77
N VAL A 392 -44.70 10.74 6.55
CA VAL A 392 -45.29 10.12 5.35
C VAL A 392 -44.39 8.97 4.89
N ALA A 393 -44.94 7.77 4.70
CA ALA A 393 -44.18 6.63 4.19
C ALA A 393 -43.72 6.86 2.74
N CYS A 394 -42.49 6.47 2.40
CA CYS A 394 -41.92 6.66 1.05
C CYS A 394 -42.80 6.09 -0.08
N ALA A 395 -43.43 4.94 0.17
CA ALA A 395 -44.33 4.26 -0.77
C ALA A 395 -45.58 5.09 -1.17
N THR A 396 -45.88 6.13 -0.40
CA THR A 396 -46.93 7.11 -0.73
C THR A 396 -46.57 7.90 -1.99
N CYS A 397 -45.27 8.09 -2.28
CA CYS A 397 -44.80 8.97 -3.35
C CYS A 397 -44.23 8.22 -4.54
N HIS A 398 -43.52 7.11 -4.31
CA HIS A 398 -42.88 6.33 -5.37
C HIS A 398 -42.78 4.88 -4.96
N THR A 399 -42.53 3.99 -5.93
CA THR A 399 -42.22 2.59 -5.62
C THR A 399 -40.92 2.54 -4.82
N VAL A 400 -40.93 1.81 -3.71
CA VAL A 400 -39.76 1.57 -2.87
C VAL A 400 -39.31 0.14 -3.11
N PRO A 401 -38.11 -0.10 -3.65
CA PRO A 401 -37.62 -1.45 -3.87
C PRO A 401 -37.36 -2.15 -2.54
N ALA A 402 -37.48 -3.47 -2.51
CA ALA A 402 -37.22 -4.26 -1.31
C ALA A 402 -35.72 -4.37 -1.00
N ARG A 403 -34.85 -4.20 -2.01
CA ARG A 403 -33.39 -4.31 -1.93
C ARG A 403 -32.73 -3.26 -2.82
N THR A 404 -31.50 -2.88 -2.48
CA THR A 404 -30.73 -1.89 -3.25
C THR A 404 -30.44 -2.36 -4.68
N GLU A 405 -30.23 -3.66 -4.88
CA GLU A 405 -29.94 -4.27 -6.20
C GLU A 405 -31.16 -4.60 -7.08
N ASP A 406 -32.38 -4.21 -6.71
CA ASP A 406 -33.58 -4.51 -7.50
C ASP A 406 -33.49 -3.80 -8.88
N PRO A 407 -33.60 -4.52 -10.02
CA PRO A 407 -33.52 -3.93 -11.36
C PRO A 407 -34.46 -2.72 -11.56
N SER A 408 -35.65 -2.78 -10.97
CA SER A 408 -36.64 -1.70 -11.05
C SER A 408 -36.16 -0.38 -10.44
N HIS A 409 -35.18 -0.42 -9.54
CA HIS A 409 -34.55 0.75 -8.96
C HIS A 409 -33.71 1.52 -9.99
N PHE A 410 -33.16 0.82 -10.99
CA PHE A 410 -32.17 1.37 -11.93
C PHE A 410 -32.74 1.70 -13.31
N GLU A 411 -33.83 1.05 -13.73
CA GLU A 411 -34.44 1.27 -15.05
C GLU A 411 -35.18 2.61 -15.19
N ALA A 412 -35.45 3.32 -14.08
CA ALA A 412 -36.23 4.55 -14.05
C ALA A 412 -35.43 5.87 -14.28
N ALA A 413 -34.19 5.81 -14.77
CA ALA A 413 -33.26 6.93 -15.05
C ALA A 413 -33.78 8.39 -14.91
N PRO A 414 -33.11 9.33 -14.21
CA PRO A 414 -32.27 9.26 -13.00
C PRO A 414 -33.08 9.63 -11.73
N ARG A 415 -34.40 9.42 -11.74
CA ARG A 415 -35.30 9.83 -10.65
C ARG A 415 -36.26 8.70 -10.34
N ALA A 416 -36.60 8.54 -9.06
CA ALA A 416 -37.64 7.59 -8.67
C ALA A 416 -38.94 7.91 -9.45
N SER A 417 -39.56 6.89 -10.03
CA SER A 417 -40.85 7.04 -10.69
C SER A 417 -41.89 7.44 -9.65
N VAL A 418 -42.39 8.67 -9.75
CA VAL A 418 -43.41 9.17 -8.82
C VAL A 418 -44.74 8.48 -9.11
N ARG A 419 -45.24 7.76 -8.11
CA ARG A 419 -46.53 7.07 -8.10
C ARG A 419 -47.23 7.42 -6.79
N LEU A 420 -48.01 8.48 -6.82
CA LEU A 420 -48.72 8.99 -5.66
C LEU A 420 -49.86 8.04 -5.27
N THR A 421 -49.80 7.45 -4.08
CA THR A 421 -50.78 6.48 -3.58
C THR A 421 -51.07 6.66 -2.08
N GLY A 422 -52.00 5.88 -1.52
CA GLY A 422 -52.30 5.90 -0.09
C GLY A 422 -52.80 7.27 0.36
N ALA A 423 -52.11 7.88 1.32
CA ALA A 423 -52.46 9.19 1.88
C ALA A 423 -52.55 10.31 0.83
N ALA A 424 -51.78 10.23 -0.26
CA ALA A 424 -51.85 11.21 -1.34
C ALA A 424 -53.20 11.22 -2.08
N GLY A 425 -53.85 10.06 -2.18
CA GLY A 425 -55.16 9.87 -2.83
C GLY A 425 -56.33 9.75 -1.84
N ALA A 426 -56.12 10.08 -0.57
CA ALA A 426 -57.16 10.00 0.43
C ALA A 426 -58.39 10.83 0.03
N ARG A 427 -59.58 10.39 0.47
CA ARG A 427 -60.86 11.08 0.25
C ARG A 427 -61.23 11.25 -1.24
N GLY A 428 -60.77 10.34 -2.08
CA GLY A 428 -61.09 10.32 -3.52
C GLY A 428 -60.25 11.30 -4.36
N ALA A 429 -59.21 11.91 -3.79
CA ALA A 429 -58.29 12.77 -4.50
C ALA A 429 -57.58 12.00 -5.64
N ARG A 430 -57.28 12.70 -6.74
CA ARG A 430 -56.60 12.14 -7.92
C ARG A 430 -55.21 12.76 -8.05
N PRO A 431 -54.26 12.40 -7.18
CA PRO A 431 -52.99 13.09 -7.07
C PRO A 431 -52.16 12.95 -8.35
N MET A 432 -51.56 14.04 -8.78
CA MET A 432 -50.71 14.12 -9.96
C MET A 432 -49.40 14.85 -9.65
N TYR A 433 -48.31 14.34 -10.21
CA TYR A 433 -47.01 15.01 -10.18
C TYR A 433 -46.57 15.34 -11.60
N ASP A 434 -46.41 16.62 -11.88
CA ASP A 434 -45.82 17.09 -13.13
C ASP A 434 -44.29 17.10 -12.98
N THR A 435 -43.60 16.24 -13.72
CA THR A 435 -42.14 16.12 -13.65
C THR A 435 -41.38 17.33 -14.22
N THR A 436 -42.03 18.11 -15.09
CA THR A 436 -41.46 19.29 -15.77
C THR A 436 -41.50 20.50 -14.84
N THR A 437 -42.69 20.82 -14.33
CA THR A 437 -42.88 21.96 -13.42
C THR A 437 -42.58 21.61 -11.96
N ARG A 438 -42.45 20.31 -11.66
CA ARG A 438 -42.32 19.74 -10.32
C ARG A 438 -43.54 20.01 -9.43
N SER A 439 -44.72 20.28 -10.00
CA SER A 439 -45.92 20.61 -9.24
C SER A 439 -46.67 19.37 -8.76
N CYS A 440 -47.18 19.42 -7.53
CA CYS A 440 -48.05 18.39 -6.95
C CYS A 440 -49.51 18.87 -6.96
N ALA A 441 -50.26 18.47 -7.99
CA ALA A 441 -51.67 18.84 -8.16
C ALA A 441 -52.60 17.75 -7.62
N GLU A 442 -53.79 18.15 -7.17
CA GLU A 442 -54.86 17.24 -6.74
C GLU A 442 -54.44 16.24 -5.64
N VAL A 443 -53.42 16.57 -4.84
CA VAL A 443 -53.02 15.75 -3.68
C VAL A 443 -53.95 16.04 -2.51
N ALA A 444 -54.38 14.99 -1.80
CA ALA A 444 -55.41 15.12 -0.77
C ALA A 444 -55.12 16.22 0.27
N CYS A 445 -53.86 16.42 0.65
CA CYS A 445 -53.46 17.41 1.66
C CYS A 445 -53.07 18.79 1.10
N HIS A 446 -52.69 18.87 -0.19
CA HIS A 446 -52.26 20.09 -0.87
C HIS A 446 -52.58 20.01 -2.37
N GLY A 447 -53.04 21.09 -2.99
CA GLY A 447 -53.47 21.08 -4.39
C GLY A 447 -54.90 20.58 -4.66
N ALA A 448 -55.45 19.63 -3.88
CA ALA A 448 -56.91 19.37 -3.85
C ALA A 448 -57.58 20.06 -2.64
N GLY A 449 -57.15 19.67 -1.44
CA GLY A 449 -57.71 20.11 -0.16
C GLY A 449 -59.21 19.76 0.03
N LEU A 450 -59.79 20.22 1.15
CA LEU A 450 -61.20 20.10 1.51
C LEU A 450 -61.95 21.42 1.38
N ALA A 451 -63.28 21.40 1.46
CA ALA A 451 -64.11 22.60 1.44
C ALA A 451 -63.58 23.71 2.38
N GLY A 452 -63.44 24.93 1.84
CA GLY A 452 -62.91 26.09 2.56
C GLY A 452 -61.37 26.17 2.62
N THR A 453 -60.65 25.33 1.87
CA THR A 453 -59.18 25.38 1.79
C THR A 453 -58.66 26.45 0.82
N ARG A 454 -57.37 26.81 0.94
CA ARG A 454 -56.63 27.58 -0.07
C ARG A 454 -56.24 26.75 -1.29
N ALA A 455 -56.09 25.43 -1.13
CA ALA A 455 -55.71 24.48 -2.19
C ALA A 455 -54.47 24.88 -2.99
N ASP A 456 -53.47 25.53 -2.39
CA ASP A 456 -52.27 25.93 -3.12
C ASP A 456 -51.56 24.69 -3.71
N VAL A 457 -51.14 24.80 -4.97
CA VAL A 457 -50.40 23.73 -5.68
C VAL A 457 -48.89 23.98 -5.49
N PRO A 458 -48.22 23.26 -4.57
CA PRO A 458 -46.80 23.47 -4.33
C PRO A 458 -45.93 22.84 -5.42
N THR A 459 -44.69 23.32 -5.50
CA THR A 459 -43.64 22.65 -6.26
C THR A 459 -42.71 21.86 -5.34
N TRP A 460 -42.13 20.78 -5.84
CA TRP A 460 -41.18 19.97 -5.09
C TRP A 460 -39.92 20.77 -4.72
N GLY A 461 -39.65 20.86 -3.43
CA GLY A 461 -38.58 21.65 -2.85
C GLY A 461 -38.93 23.12 -2.60
N ASP A 462 -40.21 23.51 -2.66
CA ASP A 462 -40.63 24.88 -2.39
C ASP A 462 -40.27 25.33 -0.95
N PRO A 463 -39.38 26.33 -0.79
CA PRO A 463 -38.96 26.81 0.53
C PRO A 463 -40.01 27.68 1.23
N SER A 464 -41.00 28.21 0.49
CA SER A 464 -42.02 29.15 1.01
C SER A 464 -42.87 28.56 2.14
N GLY A 465 -42.93 27.22 2.18
CA GLY A 465 -43.74 26.46 3.13
C GLY A 465 -45.24 26.63 2.93
N VAL A 466 -45.70 27.14 1.78
CA VAL A 466 -47.14 27.35 1.51
C VAL A 466 -47.95 26.11 1.80
N ALA A 467 -47.51 24.93 1.38
CA ALA A 467 -48.18 23.64 1.62
C ALA A 467 -48.25 23.20 3.10
N ARG A 468 -47.48 23.82 4.00
CA ARG A 468 -47.43 23.49 5.44
C ARG A 468 -48.29 24.43 6.30
N ARG A 469 -48.94 25.44 5.68
CA ARG A 469 -49.73 26.43 6.42
C ARG A 469 -51.09 25.84 6.81
N CYS A 470 -51.59 26.22 7.98
CA CYS A 470 -52.98 25.98 8.34
C CYS A 470 -53.90 26.60 7.27
N GLY A 471 -54.94 25.88 6.86
CA GLY A 471 -55.82 26.29 5.76
C GLY A 471 -55.57 25.58 4.42
N GLN A 472 -54.48 24.82 4.28
CA GLN A 472 -54.13 24.15 3.00
C GLN A 472 -54.79 22.80 2.77
N CYS A 473 -55.12 22.07 3.84
CA CYS A 473 -55.86 20.82 3.74
C CYS A 473 -57.35 21.04 3.94
N HIS A 474 -57.75 21.96 4.82
CA HIS A 474 -59.14 22.31 5.12
C HIS A 474 -59.22 23.75 5.62
N GLY A 475 -60.41 24.36 5.59
CA GLY A 475 -60.63 25.67 6.20
C GLY A 475 -60.35 25.67 7.71
N VAL A 476 -59.91 26.80 8.27
CA VAL A 476 -59.69 26.95 9.72
C VAL A 476 -60.52 28.14 10.19
N PRO A 477 -61.75 27.94 10.71
CA PRO A 477 -62.41 26.65 10.99
C PRO A 477 -62.90 25.91 9.72
N PRO A 478 -63.13 24.58 9.78
CA PRO A 478 -63.72 23.82 8.68
C PRO A 478 -65.11 24.33 8.28
N ALA A 479 -65.58 23.91 7.10
CA ALA A 479 -66.92 24.25 6.62
C ALA A 479 -68.04 23.74 7.59
N PRO A 480 -69.26 24.32 7.52
CA PRO A 480 -70.40 23.84 8.30
C PRO A 480 -70.59 22.31 8.21
N PRO A 481 -71.02 21.64 9.30
CA PRO A 481 -71.69 22.21 10.48
C PRO A 481 -70.76 22.64 11.64
N HIS A 482 -69.46 22.86 11.41
CA HIS A 482 -68.54 23.33 12.45
C HIS A 482 -69.01 24.65 13.09
N THR A 483 -68.98 24.70 14.43
CA THR A 483 -69.40 25.88 15.22
C THR A 483 -68.43 27.06 15.06
N GLN A 484 -68.89 28.28 15.33
CA GLN A 484 -68.08 29.51 15.28
C GLN A 484 -67.39 29.86 16.61
N ARG A 485 -67.39 28.93 17.58
CA ARG A 485 -66.70 29.13 18.86
C ARG A 485 -65.18 29.16 18.68
N THR A 486 -64.51 29.96 19.50
CA THR A 486 -63.05 30.19 19.42
C THR A 486 -62.26 29.46 20.51
N ASP A 487 -62.93 28.75 21.43
CA ASP A 487 -62.31 27.92 22.47
C ASP A 487 -61.91 26.52 21.96
N CYS A 488 -61.12 26.49 20.88
CA CYS A 488 -60.81 25.26 20.13
C CYS A 488 -60.23 24.12 21.00
N ALA A 489 -59.42 24.46 22.02
CA ALA A 489 -58.78 23.50 22.93
C ALA A 489 -59.72 22.97 24.04
N SER A 490 -61.01 23.29 23.99
CA SER A 490 -62.00 22.78 24.95
C SER A 490 -62.09 21.26 24.89
N LEU A 491 -62.18 20.62 26.06
CA LEU A 491 -62.40 19.16 26.21
C LEU A 491 -63.68 18.67 25.51
N ILE A 492 -64.63 19.57 25.24
CA ILE A 492 -65.89 19.27 24.53
C ILE A 492 -65.68 19.21 23.01
N CYS A 493 -64.66 19.90 22.49
CA CYS A 493 -64.35 19.99 21.07
C CYS A 493 -63.08 19.18 20.76
N HIS A 494 -61.94 19.85 20.50
CA HIS A 494 -60.70 19.18 20.10
C HIS A 494 -59.86 18.68 21.28
N GLY A 495 -60.25 19.00 22.52
CA GLY A 495 -59.54 18.62 23.72
C GLY A 495 -58.04 18.90 23.64
N GLY A 496 -57.23 17.88 23.93
CA GLY A 496 -55.77 17.98 23.93
C GLY A 496 -55.13 17.93 22.54
N GLU A 497 -55.88 17.75 21.45
CA GLU A 497 -55.34 17.59 20.10
C GLU A 497 -54.97 18.92 19.44
N VAL A 498 -55.66 20.00 19.83
CA VAL A 498 -55.43 21.36 19.36
C VAL A 498 -55.06 22.25 20.54
N GLY A 499 -53.93 22.95 20.44
CA GLY A 499 -53.53 24.02 21.34
C GLY A 499 -53.86 25.39 20.75
N LEU A 500 -54.00 26.40 21.61
CA LEU A 500 -54.14 27.79 21.18
C LEU A 500 -52.87 28.58 21.51
N THR A 501 -52.35 29.29 20.52
CA THR A 501 -51.23 30.23 20.68
C THR A 501 -51.68 31.64 20.28
N PRO A 502 -50.92 32.71 20.60
CA PRO A 502 -51.22 34.06 20.11
C PRO A 502 -51.29 34.15 18.57
N SER A 503 -50.67 33.22 17.85
CA SER A 503 -50.68 33.14 16.39
C SER A 503 -51.80 32.26 15.82
N GLY A 504 -52.67 31.72 16.68
CA GLY A 504 -53.79 30.86 16.30
C GLY A 504 -53.64 29.40 16.77
N PRO A 505 -54.52 28.50 16.29
CA PRO A 505 -54.52 27.10 16.67
C PRO A 505 -53.28 26.36 16.15
N VAL A 506 -52.75 25.46 16.97
CA VAL A 506 -51.64 24.57 16.64
C VAL A 506 -52.02 23.12 16.95
N ILE A 507 -51.47 22.17 16.21
CA ILE A 507 -51.69 20.74 16.48
C ILE A 507 -50.68 20.33 17.56
N THR A 508 -51.17 19.77 18.67
CA THR A 508 -50.29 19.33 19.75
C THR A 508 -49.57 18.03 19.37
N ALA A 509 -48.61 17.60 20.20
CA ALA A 509 -47.98 16.30 20.02
C ALA A 509 -48.99 15.14 20.01
N ALA A 510 -50.04 15.23 20.82
CA ALA A 510 -51.11 14.22 20.87
C ALA A 510 -52.00 14.26 19.61
N GLY A 511 -52.32 15.45 19.10
CA GLY A 511 -53.17 15.60 17.92
C GLY A 511 -52.52 15.17 16.60
N ARG A 512 -51.19 15.15 16.52
CA ARG A 512 -50.47 14.83 15.27
C ARG A 512 -50.79 13.44 14.70
N ALA A 513 -51.10 12.46 15.54
CA ALA A 513 -51.45 11.10 15.09
C ALA A 513 -52.87 11.02 14.50
N LEU A 514 -53.77 11.91 14.91
CA LEU A 514 -55.18 11.91 14.53
C LEU A 514 -55.45 12.86 13.37
N HIS A 515 -54.70 13.97 13.28
CA HIS A 515 -54.94 15.05 12.31
C HIS A 515 -54.80 14.65 10.84
N GLN A 516 -53.98 13.65 10.51
CA GLN A 516 -53.66 13.30 9.11
C GLN A 516 -54.63 12.34 8.43
N ASN A 517 -55.56 11.71 9.16
CA ASN A 517 -56.57 10.85 8.54
C ASN A 517 -57.56 11.66 7.67
N GLY A 518 -57.56 12.99 7.82
CA GLY A 518 -58.40 13.88 7.05
C GLY A 518 -59.88 13.80 7.40
N VAL A 519 -60.21 13.13 8.50
CA VAL A 519 -61.54 13.00 9.08
C VAL A 519 -61.63 14.01 10.22
N ILE A 520 -62.70 14.79 10.23
CA ILE A 520 -63.02 15.64 11.38
C ILE A 520 -63.89 14.79 12.28
N ASP A 521 -63.25 14.11 13.22
CA ASP A 521 -63.93 13.31 14.24
C ASP A 521 -64.53 14.25 15.29
N TYR A 522 -65.84 14.14 15.52
CA TYR A 522 -66.53 14.87 16.59
C TYR A 522 -66.82 13.91 17.74
N VAL A 523 -66.50 14.29 18.98
CA VAL A 523 -66.88 13.53 20.17
C VAL A 523 -68.42 13.57 20.29
N GLY A 524 -69.09 12.47 19.94
CA GLY A 524 -70.54 12.33 20.07
C GLY A 524 -71.24 11.49 19.01
N ALA A 525 -70.60 11.24 17.86
CA ALA A 525 -71.12 10.29 16.88
C ALA A 525 -70.60 8.88 17.18
N ARG A 526 -71.35 8.10 17.97
CA ARG A 526 -71.25 6.63 17.89
C ARG A 526 -71.94 6.17 16.59
N PRO A 527 -71.52 5.03 15.99
CA PRO A 527 -72.16 4.49 14.79
C PRO A 527 -73.67 4.28 14.95
#